data_AF-A0A1I2ZHJ4-F1
#
_entry.id   AF-A0A1I2ZHJ4-F1
#
_cell.length_a   1.000
_cell.length_b   1.000
_cell.length_c   1.000
_cell.angle_alpha   90.00
_cell.angle_beta   90.00
_cell.angle_gamma   90.00
#
_symmetry.space_group_name_H-M   'P 1'
#
loop_
_entity.id
_entity.type
_entity.pdbx_description
1 polymer ?
#
loop_
_entity_poly.entity_id
_entity_poly.type
_entity_poly.pdbx_seq_one_letter_code
_entity_poly.pdbx_strand_id
1 'polypeptide(L)'
;MENKNLQLVYEALLSAPGMNETVRIDLRPSRRIVLLLSQVVELGLLSKGGNGIAEAVSEESRNELKELIESCIEKSQLTEFIKNLKGLQHIKG
;
A
#
# COMPACT_ATOMS: atom_id res chain seq x y z
N MET A 1 1.27 -5.17 -26.78
CA MET A 1 0.40 -6.32 -26.43
C MET A 1 0.78 -6.99 -25.12
N GLU A 2 2.04 -6.89 -24.64
CA GLU A 2 2.49 -7.46 -23.35
C GLU A 2 1.70 -7.00 -22.10
N ASN A 3 1.26 -5.74 -22.09
CA ASN A 3 0.70 -5.09 -20.89
C ASN A 3 -0.64 -5.70 -20.44
N LYS A 4 -1.55 -5.96 -21.38
CA LYS A 4 -2.88 -6.54 -21.08
C LYS A 4 -2.78 -7.95 -20.50
N ASN A 5 -1.79 -8.74 -20.92
CA ASN A 5 -1.62 -10.11 -20.43
C ASN A 5 -1.20 -10.12 -18.96
N LEU A 6 -0.35 -9.18 -18.55
CA LEU A 6 0.12 -9.12 -17.17
C LEU A 6 -0.97 -8.65 -16.20
N GLN A 7 -1.78 -7.67 -16.60
CA GLN A 7 -2.94 -7.24 -15.82
C GLN A 7 -3.94 -8.39 -15.62
N LEU A 8 -4.26 -9.13 -16.68
CA LEU A 8 -5.17 -10.28 -16.62
C LEU A 8 -4.64 -11.38 -15.67
N VAL A 9 -3.32 -11.59 -15.65
CA VAL A 9 -2.68 -12.54 -14.71
C VAL A 9 -2.86 -12.07 -13.28
N TYR A 10 -2.67 -10.79 -12.97
CA TYR A 10 -2.89 -10.28 -11.61
C TYR A 10 -4.37 -10.35 -11.20
N GLU A 11 -5.30 -10.03 -12.08
CA GLU A 11 -6.74 -10.19 -11.82
C GLU A 11 -7.09 -11.65 -11.53
N ALA A 12 -6.55 -12.59 -12.31
CA ALA A 12 -6.76 -14.03 -12.08
C ALA A 12 -6.13 -14.50 -10.75
N LEU A 13 -4.95 -14.00 -10.40
CA LEU A 13 -4.29 -14.31 -9.12
C LEU A 13 -5.09 -13.77 -7.93
N LEU A 14 -5.56 -12.53 -8.00
CA LEU A 14 -6.31 -11.88 -6.92
C LEU A 14 -7.74 -12.44 -6.77
N SER A 15 -8.29 -13.06 -7.81
CA SER A 15 -9.59 -13.74 -7.77
C SER A 15 -9.51 -15.23 -7.43
N ALA A 16 -8.31 -15.77 -7.21
CA ALA A 16 -8.13 -17.16 -6.85
C ALA A 16 -8.81 -17.49 -5.51
N PRO A 17 -9.37 -18.70 -5.33
CA PRO A 17 -9.93 -19.13 -4.06
C PRO A 17 -8.90 -18.99 -2.92
N GLY A 18 -9.35 -18.47 -1.77
CA GLY A 18 -8.50 -18.25 -0.60
C GLY A 18 -7.84 -16.87 -0.51
N MET A 19 -7.85 -16.06 -1.57
CA MET A 19 -7.19 -14.73 -1.55
C MET A 19 -7.87 -13.69 -0.66
N ASN A 20 -9.14 -13.91 -0.32
CA ASN A 20 -9.90 -13.07 0.62
C ASN A 20 -9.93 -13.64 2.05
N GLU A 21 -9.18 -14.72 2.32
CA GLU A 21 -9.11 -15.28 3.67
C GLU A 21 -8.26 -14.39 4.58
N THR A 22 -8.81 -14.02 5.74
CA THR A 22 -8.05 -13.28 6.74
C THR A 22 -6.95 -14.15 7.35
N VAL A 23 -5.71 -13.67 7.28
CA VAL A 23 -4.55 -14.32 7.90
C VAL A 23 -4.02 -13.51 9.09
N ARG A 24 -3.48 -14.20 10.10
CA ARG A 24 -2.79 -13.55 11.23
C ARG A 24 -1.32 -13.32 10.88
N ILE A 25 -0.88 -12.07 10.96
CA ILE A 25 0.51 -11.66 10.71
C ILE A 25 1.12 -11.08 11.99
N ASP A 26 2.22 -11.64 12.50
CA ASP A 26 3.02 -11.06 13.59
C ASP A 26 4.12 -10.16 12.99
N LEU A 27 4.04 -8.85 13.24
CA LEU A 27 4.96 -7.86 12.69
C LEU A 27 5.75 -7.16 13.80
N ARG A 28 7.09 -7.15 13.68
CA ARG A 28 8.00 -6.40 14.58
C ARG A 28 8.98 -5.49 13.81
N PRO A 29 8.50 -4.62 12.91
CA PRO A 29 9.36 -3.71 12.16
C PRO A 29 9.90 -2.59 13.06
N SER A 30 11.05 -2.02 12.68
CA SER A 30 11.50 -0.74 13.25
C SER A 30 10.68 0.42 12.71
N ARG A 31 10.63 1.55 13.45
CA ARG A 31 9.96 2.80 12.99
C ARG A 31 10.41 3.24 11.60
N ARG A 32 11.70 3.07 11.27
CA ARG A 32 12.25 3.34 9.93
C ARG A 32 11.56 2.52 8.84
N ILE A 33 11.34 1.23 9.09
CA ILE A 33 10.70 0.33 8.12
C ILE A 33 9.22 0.68 7.96
N VAL A 34 8.52 0.99 9.05
CA VAL A 34 7.11 1.43 8.96
C VAL A 34 6.98 2.72 8.16
N LEU A 35 7.86 3.70 8.41
CA LEU A 35 7.89 4.94 7.65
C LEU A 35 8.10 4.69 6.15
N LEU A 36 9.13 3.91 5.79
CA LEU A 36 9.43 3.57 4.40
C LEU A 36 8.27 2.82 3.74
N LEU A 37 7.70 1.82 4.43
CA LEU A 37 6.58 1.05 3.94
C LEU A 37 5.37 1.94 3.62
N SER A 38 5.02 2.85 4.54
CA SER A 38 3.90 3.77 4.33
C SER A 38 4.06 4.62 3.07
N GLN A 39 5.27 5.16 2.83
CA GLN A 39 5.55 6.01 1.70
C GLN A 39 5.57 5.23 0.38
N VAL A 40 6.17 4.04 0.37
CA VAL A 40 6.22 3.18 -0.83
C VAL A 40 4.83 2.73 -1.23
N VAL A 41 3.98 2.35 -0.27
CA VAL A 41 2.60 1.94 -0.55
C VAL A 41 1.76 3.13 -1.05
N GLU A 42 1.88 4.30 -0.41
CA GLU A 42 1.20 5.53 -0.87
C GLU A 42 1.58 5.87 -2.32
N LEU A 43 2.87 5.84 -2.67
CA LEU A 43 3.33 6.06 -4.04
C LEU A 43 2.85 4.98 -5.02
N GLY A 44 2.89 3.72 -4.61
CA GLY A 44 2.41 2.60 -5.43
C GLY A 44 0.93 2.71 -5.75
N LEU A 45 0.11 3.13 -4.78
CA LEU A 45 -1.33 3.34 -4.96
C LEU A 45 -1.66 4.56 -5.83
N LEU A 46 -0.81 5.58 -5.83
CA LEU A 46 -0.95 6.78 -6.67
C LEU A 46 -0.43 6.58 -8.09
N SER A 47 0.42 5.59 -8.31
CA SER A 47 0.98 5.31 -9.64
C SER A 47 -0.13 4.89 -10.62
N LYS A 48 -0.16 5.55 -11.78
CA LYS A 48 -1.07 5.25 -12.90
C LYS A 48 -0.24 4.95 -14.14
N GLY A 49 -0.62 3.95 -14.92
CA GLY A 49 0.02 3.57 -16.18
C GLY A 49 1.23 2.64 -16.03
N GLY A 50 1.32 1.85 -14.96
CA GLY A 50 2.41 0.91 -14.70
C GLY A 50 1.95 -0.55 -14.67
N ASN A 51 2.78 -1.49 -15.11
CA ASN A 51 2.37 -2.89 -15.34
C ASN A 51 2.35 -3.75 -14.05
N GLY A 52 1.95 -3.19 -12.91
CA GLY A 52 2.08 -3.80 -11.59
C GLY A 52 0.75 -4.31 -11.03
N ILE A 53 0.83 -5.15 -10.00
CA ILE A 53 -0.34 -5.65 -9.26
C ILE A 53 -1.24 -4.50 -8.77
N ALA A 54 -0.64 -3.36 -8.44
CA ALA A 54 -1.33 -2.15 -8.00
C ALA A 54 -2.39 -1.63 -8.99
N GLU A 55 -2.33 -1.96 -10.28
CA GLU A 55 -3.38 -1.59 -11.25
C GLU A 55 -4.56 -2.57 -11.28
N ALA A 56 -4.32 -3.83 -10.93
CA ALA A 56 -5.33 -4.88 -10.89
C ALA A 56 -6.10 -4.94 -9.56
N VAL A 57 -5.65 -4.20 -8.53
CA VAL A 57 -6.30 -4.16 -7.21
C VAL A 57 -7.61 -3.38 -7.27
N SER A 58 -8.68 -3.97 -6.72
CA SER A 58 -9.99 -3.32 -6.54
C SER A 58 -9.92 -2.15 -5.56
N GLU A 59 -10.87 -1.21 -5.64
CA GLU A 59 -10.95 -0.10 -4.67
C GLU A 59 -11.12 -0.58 -3.21
N GLU A 60 -11.79 -1.72 -3.01
CA GLU A 60 -11.95 -2.35 -1.70
C GLU A 60 -10.60 -2.78 -1.12
N SER A 61 -9.82 -3.58 -1.86
CA SER A 61 -8.50 -4.02 -1.42
C SER A 61 -7.50 -2.86 -1.29
N ARG A 62 -7.67 -1.76 -2.06
CA ARG A 62 -6.91 -0.52 -1.85
C ARG A 62 -7.23 0.13 -0.50
N ASN A 63 -8.49 0.13 -0.09
CA ASN A 63 -8.90 0.70 1.19
C ASN A 63 -8.43 -0.18 2.35
N GLU A 64 -8.56 -1.50 2.26
CA GLU A 64 -8.01 -2.43 3.24
C GLU A 64 -6.50 -2.26 3.41
N LEU A 65 -5.77 -2.09 2.31
CA LEU A 65 -4.33 -1.83 2.34
C LEU A 65 -4.00 -0.49 3.01
N LYS A 66 -4.80 0.57 2.79
CA LYS A 66 -4.63 1.85 3.49
C LYS A 66 -4.84 1.71 4.99
N GLU A 67 -5.92 1.04 5.39
CA GLU A 67 -6.23 0.79 6.81
C GLU A 67 -5.12 -0.02 7.50
N LEU A 68 -4.56 -1.03 6.82
CA LEU A 68 -3.41 -1.80 7.34
C LEU A 68 -2.19 -0.90 7.59
N ILE A 69 -1.88 -0.02 6.64
CA ILE A 69 -0.75 0.91 6.75
C ILE A 69 -0.99 1.95 7.84
N GLU A 70 -2.20 2.51 7.94
CA GLU A 70 -2.61 3.42 9.02
C GLU A 70 -2.44 2.75 10.39
N SER A 71 -2.88 1.50 10.54
CA SER A 71 -2.68 0.73 11.77
C SER A 71 -1.20 0.55 12.11
N CYS A 72 -0.33 0.34 11.12
CA CYS A 72 1.12 0.25 11.35
C CYS A 72 1.72 1.59 11.81
N ILE A 73 1.29 2.70 11.20
CA ILE A 73 1.73 4.05 11.57
C ILE A 73 1.31 4.39 13.01
N GLU A 74 0.07 4.09 13.37
CA GLU A 74 -0.46 4.31 14.71
C GLU A 74 0.31 3.49 15.76
N LYS A 75 0.46 2.18 15.53
CA LYS A 75 1.17 1.27 16.44
C LYS A 75 2.66 1.62 16.61
N SER A 76 3.26 2.25 15.60
CA SER A 76 4.66 2.70 15.65
C SER A 76 4.84 4.14 16.17
N GLN A 77 3.74 4.79 16.57
CA GLN A 77 3.72 6.17 17.08
C GLN A 77 4.37 7.14 16.09
N LEU A 78 4.06 6.99 14.80
CA LEU A 78 4.60 7.83 13.73
C LEU A 78 3.57 8.81 13.15
N THR A 79 2.31 8.76 13.58
CA THR A 79 1.22 9.57 13.03
C THR A 79 1.56 11.07 12.97
N GLU A 80 1.96 11.65 14.11
CA GLU A 80 2.30 13.07 14.17
C GLU A 80 3.56 13.40 13.38
N PHE A 81 4.57 12.53 13.43
CA PHE A 81 5.82 12.71 12.69
C PHE A 81 5.59 12.74 11.17
N ILE A 82 4.77 11.83 10.64
CA ILE A 82 4.41 11.78 9.23
C ILE A 82 3.59 13.02 8.84
N LYS A 83 2.64 13.43 9.68
CA LYS A 83 1.85 14.66 9.46
C LYS A 83 2.76 15.90 9.34
N ASN A 84 3.72 16.03 10.25
CA ASN A 84 4.69 17.14 10.22
C ASN A 84 5.57 17.09 8.97
N LEU A 85 6.04 15.90 8.57
CA LEU A 85 6.81 15.72 7.32
C LEU A 85 6.01 16.16 6.08
N LYS A 86 4.74 15.76 5.96
CA LYS A 86 3.88 16.19 4.85
C LYS A 86 3.70 17.71 4.84
N GLY A 87 3.54 18.32 6.02
CA GLY A 87 3.51 19.78 6.16
C GLY A 87 4.78 20.46 5.66
N LEU A 88 5.95 19.88 5.91
CA LEU A 88 7.24 20.41 5.43
C LEU A 88 7.41 20.28 3.91
N GLN A 89 6.87 19.24 3.28
CA GLN A 89 6.93 19.06 1.83
C GLN A 89 6.12 20.13 1.08
N HIS A 90 5.00 20.58 1.65
CA HIS A 90 4.19 21.67 1.08
C HIS A 90 4.84 23.06 1.20
N ILE A 91 5.84 23.24 2.06
CA ILE A 91 6.54 24.52 2.26
C ILE A 91 7.68 24.71 1.25
N LYS A 92 8.09 23.67 0.52
CA LYS A 92 9.16 23.71 -0.48
C LYS A 92 8.68 23.70 -1.94
N GLY A 93 7.39 23.94 -2.18
CA GLY A 93 6.79 24.11 -3.51
C GLY A 93 6.69 25.57 -3.92
#